data_AF-A0A8J6HN36-F1
#
_entry.id   AF-A0A8J6HN36-F1
#
_cell.length_a   1.000
_cell.length_b   1.000
_cell.length_c   1.000
_cell.angle_alpha   90.00
_cell.angle_beta   90.00
_cell.angle_gamma   90.00
#
_symmetry.space_group_name_H-M   'P 1'
#
loop_
_entity.id
_entity.type
_entity.pdbx_description
1 polymer ?
#
loop_
_entity_poly.entity_id
_entity_poly.type
_entity_poly.pdbx_seq_one_letter_code
_entity_poly.pdbx_strand_id
1 'polypeptide(L)'
;MQAKVASSPVYYYYFSYPGDNNEAKSHGADGKYFFGNFFVPGPLTPNETKMKDIMVDMLISFAKTSIPVIEGVKWETTAYDKLTYLNIRSFRPEEIELLTVDELTPREFWHSLKFAENENLFSDERPVVTTSLGKIRGYIKTSHDGRKFSAFEGLPFAKPPIGSRRFEVDEPEPAEPWSGVWDANNPTACAQTGLMEINVTQVAKLGDEDCLHINVFVPRENPNSQDKLDVIVHIHGGAYMYGSGLMFTPPEILMDRDVVFVTFNYRLGILGFLSTEDDVVPGNNGLKDQVMALRWIQNHIANFGAFTSITSPRCPKACSIADSPKVV
;
A
#
# COMPACT_ATOMS: atom_id res chain seq x y z
N MET A 1 17.50 20.37 -7.55
CA MET A 1 16.87 20.75 -6.26
C MET A 1 17.83 20.66 -5.07
N GLN A 2 18.67 19.62 -4.91
CA GLN A 2 19.64 19.56 -3.80
C GLN A 2 20.91 20.43 -3.97
N ALA A 3 21.40 20.64 -5.20
CA ALA A 3 22.57 21.48 -5.47
C ALA A 3 22.41 22.98 -5.13
N LYS A 4 21.17 23.45 -4.85
CA LYS A 4 20.91 24.84 -4.44
C LYS A 4 21.27 25.10 -2.97
N VAL A 5 21.37 24.03 -2.18
CA VAL A 5 21.52 24.10 -0.72
C VAL A 5 22.80 23.41 -0.25
N ALA A 6 23.33 22.47 -1.03
CA ALA A 6 24.60 21.80 -0.76
C ALA A 6 25.78 22.58 -1.37
N SER A 7 26.77 22.93 -0.53
CA SER A 7 28.06 23.48 -0.98
C SER A 7 29.06 22.41 -1.43
N SER A 8 28.68 21.14 -1.33
CA SER A 8 29.53 20.01 -1.68
C SER A 8 29.52 19.75 -3.20
N PRO A 9 30.66 19.33 -3.78
CA PRO A 9 30.73 18.81 -5.15
C PRO A 9 29.66 17.75 -5.42
N VAL A 10 28.88 17.92 -6.48
CA VAL A 10 27.89 16.94 -6.92
C VAL A 10 28.36 16.30 -8.21
N TYR A 11 28.43 14.98 -8.24
CA TYR A 11 28.74 14.19 -9.43
C TYR A 11 27.46 13.50 -9.89
N TYR A 12 27.12 13.65 -11.18
CA TYR A 12 25.94 13.03 -11.77
C TYR A 12 26.37 12.07 -12.87
N TYR A 13 25.71 10.91 -12.95
CA TYR A 13 25.84 9.98 -14.07
C TYR A 13 24.47 9.58 -14.61
N TYR A 14 24.43 9.25 -15.89
CA TYR A 14 23.29 8.64 -16.55
C TYR A 14 23.70 7.26 -17.01
N PHE A 15 23.07 6.23 -16.44
CA PHE A 15 23.37 4.85 -16.77
C PHE A 15 22.51 4.36 -17.92
N SER A 16 23.12 3.96 -19.02
CA SER A 16 22.41 3.54 -20.23
C SER A 16 22.99 2.31 -20.93
N TYR A 17 23.91 1.62 -20.26
CA TYR A 17 24.48 0.35 -20.72
C TYR A 17 23.37 -0.70 -20.92
N PRO A 18 23.24 -1.30 -22.12
CA PRO A 18 22.13 -2.21 -22.45
C PRO A 18 22.28 -3.62 -21.85
N GLY A 19 23.42 -3.95 -21.24
CA GLY A 19 23.77 -5.32 -20.91
C GLY A 19 23.99 -6.20 -22.15
N ASP A 20 24.37 -7.46 -21.95
CA ASP A 20 24.59 -8.38 -23.07
C ASP A 20 23.29 -8.93 -23.68
N ASN A 21 22.18 -8.89 -22.93
CA ASN A 21 20.88 -9.43 -23.34
C ASN A 21 19.92 -8.38 -23.92
N ASN A 22 20.33 -7.12 -24.07
CA ASN A 22 19.44 -6.02 -24.49
C ASN A 22 18.16 -5.92 -23.61
N GLU A 23 18.29 -6.21 -22.31
CA GLU A 23 17.18 -6.13 -21.38
C GLU A 23 16.68 -4.68 -21.28
N ALA A 24 15.36 -4.51 -21.16
CA ALA A 24 14.73 -3.19 -21.15
C ALA A 24 15.28 -2.32 -20.00
N LYS A 25 15.63 -1.07 -20.33
CA LYS A 25 16.18 -0.09 -19.38
C LYS A 25 15.08 0.33 -18.40
N SER A 26 15.14 -0.17 -17.18
CA SER A 26 14.24 0.21 -16.09
C SER A 26 14.99 1.05 -15.04
N HIS A 27 14.23 1.82 -14.26
CA HIS A 27 14.77 2.56 -13.13
C HIS A 27 15.44 1.57 -12.15
N GLY A 28 16.74 1.74 -11.90
CA GLY A 28 17.52 0.85 -11.02
C GLY A 28 18.30 -0.26 -11.74
N ALA A 29 18.38 -0.24 -13.08
CA ALA A 29 19.17 -1.22 -13.84
C ALA A 29 20.67 -1.23 -13.50
N ASP A 30 21.22 -0.09 -13.09
CA ASP A 30 22.56 0.10 -12.53
C ASP A 30 22.77 -0.67 -11.21
N GLY A 31 21.70 -0.85 -10.42
CA GLY A 31 21.70 -1.58 -9.16
C GLY A 31 22.27 -3.00 -9.28
N LYS A 32 22.07 -3.66 -10.44
CA LYS A 32 22.65 -4.98 -10.76
C LYS A 32 24.17 -5.01 -10.59
N TYR A 33 24.85 -3.91 -10.94
CA TYR A 33 26.30 -3.80 -10.96
C TYR A 33 26.91 -3.36 -9.62
N PHE A 34 26.10 -2.81 -8.70
CA PHE A 34 26.52 -2.50 -7.34
C PHE A 34 26.19 -3.62 -6.34
N PHE A 35 24.99 -4.20 -6.45
CA PHE A 35 24.39 -5.03 -5.41
C PHE A 35 24.04 -6.44 -5.89
N GLY A 36 24.19 -6.73 -7.19
CA GLY A 36 23.69 -7.96 -7.81
C GLY A 36 22.25 -7.81 -8.30
N ASN A 37 21.79 -8.77 -9.12
CA ASN A 37 20.45 -8.74 -9.69
C ASN A 37 19.42 -9.32 -8.70
N PHE A 38 18.48 -8.48 -8.24
CA PHE A 38 17.38 -8.90 -7.36
C PHE A 38 16.30 -9.72 -8.09
N PHE A 39 16.12 -9.50 -9.40
CA PHE A 39 15.00 -10.06 -10.17
C PHE A 39 15.37 -11.30 -10.99
N VAL A 40 16.60 -11.37 -11.50
CA VAL A 40 17.12 -12.54 -12.26
C VAL A 40 18.47 -12.96 -11.68
N PRO A 41 18.48 -13.87 -10.70
CA PRO A 41 19.71 -14.37 -10.10
C PRO A 41 20.54 -15.16 -11.13
N GLY A 42 21.82 -14.84 -11.28
CA GLY A 42 22.73 -15.54 -12.18
C GLY A 42 24.13 -14.91 -12.23
N PRO A 43 25.14 -15.63 -12.73
CA PRO A 43 26.48 -15.08 -12.90
C PRO A 43 26.49 -13.97 -13.95
N LEU A 44 27.28 -12.92 -13.70
CA LEU A 44 27.52 -11.86 -14.69
C LEU A 44 28.32 -12.42 -15.87
N THR A 45 28.02 -11.95 -17.08
CA THR A 45 28.86 -12.23 -18.24
C THR A 45 30.24 -11.55 -18.12
N PRO A 46 31.23 -11.88 -18.96
CA PRO A 46 32.53 -11.19 -18.95
C PRO A 46 32.43 -9.67 -19.18
N ASN A 47 31.53 -9.19 -20.02
CA ASN A 47 31.32 -7.76 -20.25
C ASN A 47 30.62 -7.10 -19.07
N GLU A 48 29.61 -7.76 -18.51
CA GLU A 48 28.91 -7.29 -17.31
C GLU A 48 29.83 -7.24 -16.08
N THR A 49 30.81 -8.14 -16.02
CA THR A 49 31.84 -8.13 -14.96
C THR A 49 32.69 -6.86 -15.04
N LYS A 50 33.10 -6.44 -16.24
CA LYS A 50 33.83 -5.17 -16.46
C LYS A 50 32.99 -3.96 -16.07
N MET A 51 31.70 -3.96 -16.42
CA MET A 51 30.78 -2.89 -16.01
C MET A 51 30.61 -2.85 -14.48
N LYS A 52 30.47 -4.01 -13.85
CA LYS A 52 30.45 -4.15 -12.39
C LYS A 52 31.72 -3.58 -11.76
N ASP A 53 32.90 -3.88 -12.29
CA ASP A 53 34.16 -3.33 -11.78
C ASP A 53 34.18 -1.80 -11.87
N ILE A 54 33.78 -1.21 -13.01
CA ILE A 54 33.68 0.25 -13.18
C ILE A 54 32.73 0.89 -12.16
N MET A 55 31.52 0.33 -12.01
CA MET A 55 30.50 0.88 -11.11
C MET A 55 30.95 0.79 -9.64
N VAL A 56 31.55 -0.34 -9.26
CA VAL A 56 32.06 -0.55 -7.91
C VAL A 56 33.27 0.36 -7.62
N ASP A 57 34.22 0.48 -8.55
CA ASP A 57 35.39 1.35 -8.38
C ASP A 57 34.99 2.82 -8.28
N MET A 58 34.00 3.26 -9.05
CA MET A 58 33.39 4.57 -8.93
C MET A 58 32.82 4.83 -7.52
N LEU A 59 32.06 3.88 -6.98
CA LEU A 59 31.46 4.02 -5.64
C LEU A 59 32.53 4.00 -4.54
N ILE A 60 33.51 3.11 -4.64
CA ILE A 60 34.60 2.95 -3.68
C ILE A 60 35.52 4.17 -3.68
N SER A 61 35.87 4.70 -4.86
CA SER A 61 36.69 5.91 -4.97
C SER A 61 35.98 7.09 -4.33
N PHE A 62 34.69 7.30 -4.64
CA PHE A 62 33.89 8.34 -3.98
C PHE A 62 33.84 8.17 -2.47
N ALA A 63 33.59 6.96 -1.96
CA ALA A 63 33.55 6.70 -0.52
C ALA A 63 34.90 6.98 0.17
N LYS A 64 36.02 6.73 -0.51
CA LYS A 64 37.37 6.94 0.04
C LYS A 64 37.85 8.38 -0.04
N THR A 65 37.50 9.11 -1.11
CA THR A 65 38.14 10.40 -1.45
C THR A 65 37.15 11.53 -1.66
N SER A 66 35.83 11.26 -1.63
CA SER A 66 34.77 12.17 -2.09
C SER A 66 34.85 12.58 -3.56
N ILE A 67 35.67 11.88 -4.36
CA ILE A 67 35.81 12.10 -5.81
C ILE A 67 35.64 10.75 -6.50
N PRO A 68 34.58 10.56 -7.31
CA PRO A 68 34.41 9.32 -8.06
C PRO A 68 35.44 9.27 -9.20
N VAL A 69 36.04 8.10 -9.39
CA VAL A 69 37.05 7.86 -10.42
C VAL A 69 36.61 6.70 -11.28
N ILE A 70 36.65 6.90 -12.60
CA ILE A 70 36.60 5.85 -13.61
C ILE A 70 37.90 5.98 -14.41
N GLU A 71 38.66 4.89 -14.51
CA GLU A 71 39.96 4.92 -15.18
C GLU A 71 39.82 5.36 -16.64
N GLY A 72 40.66 6.31 -17.06
CA GLY A 72 40.64 6.86 -18.43
C GLY A 72 39.52 7.86 -18.70
N VAL A 73 38.67 8.19 -17.72
CA VAL A 73 37.53 9.10 -17.90
C VAL A 73 37.65 10.32 -17.00
N LYS A 74 37.53 11.52 -17.58
CA LYS A 74 37.46 12.77 -16.82
C LYS A 74 36.03 13.01 -16.36
N TRP A 75 35.83 13.07 -15.04
CA TRP A 75 34.51 13.36 -14.45
C TRP A 75 34.51 14.71 -13.75
N GLU A 76 33.66 15.62 -14.24
CA GLU A 76 33.47 16.95 -13.68
C GLU A 76 32.17 17.04 -12.87
N THR A 77 32.13 17.98 -11.92
CA THR A 77 30.96 18.20 -11.08
C THR A 77 29.86 18.90 -11.87
N THR A 78 28.61 18.64 -11.49
CA THR A 78 27.47 19.40 -11.99
C THR A 78 27.32 20.73 -11.25
N ALA A 79 26.76 21.73 -11.93
CA ALA A 79 26.38 23.01 -11.35
C ALA A 79 24.85 23.08 -11.14
N TYR A 80 24.40 24.16 -10.50
CA TYR A 80 22.97 24.39 -10.26
C TYR A 80 22.22 24.81 -11.53
N ASP A 81 22.86 25.64 -12.36
CA ASP A 81 22.34 26.24 -13.59
C ASP A 81 22.62 25.39 -14.83
N LYS A 82 23.47 24.36 -14.70
CA LYS A 82 23.88 23.52 -15.81
C LYS A 82 24.09 22.09 -15.33
N LEU A 83 23.43 21.13 -15.98
CA LEU A 83 23.64 19.72 -15.65
C LEU A 83 24.80 19.16 -16.44
N THR A 84 25.89 18.87 -15.73
CA THR A 84 27.01 18.07 -16.24
C THR A 84 26.87 16.64 -15.73
N TYR A 85 26.81 15.66 -16.63
CA TYR A 85 26.72 14.27 -16.24
C TYR A 85 27.58 13.36 -17.09
N LEU A 86 27.99 12.24 -16.49
CA LEU A 86 28.71 11.19 -17.19
C LEU A 86 27.72 10.14 -17.75
N ASN A 87 27.69 9.96 -19.06
CA ASN A 87 26.85 8.94 -19.70
C ASN A 87 27.59 7.59 -19.78
N ILE A 88 27.22 6.67 -18.90
CA ILE A 88 27.81 5.33 -18.82
C ILE A 88 26.97 4.39 -19.69
N ARG A 89 27.33 4.31 -20.97
CA ARG A 89 26.66 3.46 -21.97
C ARG A 89 27.45 2.21 -22.35
N SER A 90 28.69 2.09 -21.88
CA SER A 90 29.65 1.04 -22.23
C SER A 90 30.70 0.93 -21.12
N PHE A 91 31.36 -0.24 -21.02
CA PHE A 91 32.50 -0.43 -20.12
C PHE A 91 33.81 0.10 -20.71
N ARG A 92 33.79 0.61 -21.94
CA ARG A 92 34.95 1.16 -22.63
C ARG A 92 35.10 2.65 -22.29
N PRO A 93 36.23 3.11 -21.73
CA PRO A 93 36.42 4.50 -21.34
C PRO A 93 36.15 5.51 -22.47
N GLU A 94 36.54 5.18 -23.70
CA GLU A 94 36.34 6.00 -24.89
C GLU A 94 34.87 6.15 -25.32
N GLU A 95 33.99 5.29 -24.81
CA GLU A 95 32.55 5.32 -25.06
C GLU A 95 31.75 5.89 -23.88
N ILE A 96 32.42 6.26 -22.77
CA ILE A 96 31.84 6.94 -21.61
C ILE A 96 32.05 8.45 -21.78
N GLU A 97 30.96 9.18 -21.95
CA GLU A 97 31.01 10.59 -22.38
C GLU A 97 30.56 11.54 -21.26
N LEU A 98 31.33 12.60 -21.03
CA LEU A 98 30.87 13.72 -20.21
C LEU A 98 30.00 14.63 -21.07
N LEU A 99 28.71 14.67 -20.74
CA LEU A 99 27.73 15.50 -21.42
C LEU A 99 27.32 16.67 -20.54
N THR A 100 26.99 17.78 -21.17
CA THR A 100 26.45 18.93 -20.47
C THR A 100 25.21 19.42 -21.19
N VAL A 101 24.12 19.49 -20.44
CA VAL A 101 22.80 19.91 -20.95
C VAL A 101 22.26 21.02 -20.06
N ASP A 102 21.48 21.92 -20.67
CA ASP A 102 20.77 22.95 -19.92
C ASP A 102 19.60 22.32 -19.12
N GLU A 103 18.99 21.26 -19.65
CA GLU A 103 17.95 20.45 -18.99
C GLU A 103 18.05 18.96 -19.43
N LEU A 104 17.81 18.00 -18.52
CA LEU A 104 17.82 16.54 -18.85
C LEU A 104 16.80 16.16 -19.90
N THR A 105 15.74 16.96 -19.96
CA THR A 105 14.60 16.75 -20.82
C THR A 105 13.91 18.08 -21.03
N PRO A 106 13.37 18.38 -22.23
CA PRO A 106 12.76 19.67 -22.47
C PRO A 106 11.57 19.81 -21.52
N ARG A 107 11.65 20.76 -20.58
CA ARG A 107 10.55 21.01 -19.64
C ARG A 107 9.26 21.31 -20.40
N GLU A 108 9.37 22.04 -21.50
CA GLU A 108 8.28 22.31 -22.44
C GLU A 108 7.70 21.05 -23.09
N PHE A 109 8.53 20.04 -23.40
CA PHE A 109 8.04 18.77 -23.91
C PHE A 109 7.18 18.04 -22.87
N TRP A 110 7.67 17.88 -21.64
CA TRP A 110 6.87 17.24 -20.58
C TRP A 110 5.62 18.04 -20.19
N HIS A 111 5.66 19.37 -20.22
CA HIS A 111 4.47 20.22 -20.03
C HIS A 111 3.51 20.15 -21.23
N SER A 112 4.02 19.91 -22.44
CA SER A 112 3.20 19.71 -23.65
C SER A 112 2.51 18.35 -23.68
N LEU A 113 3.16 17.35 -23.07
CA LEU A 113 2.55 16.06 -22.83
C LEU A 113 1.48 16.30 -21.76
N LYS A 114 0.21 16.30 -22.20
CA LYS A 114 -0.96 16.34 -21.32
C LYS A 114 -1.06 15.04 -20.52
N PHE A 115 -0.07 14.75 -19.67
CA PHE A 115 -0.11 13.67 -18.72
C PHE A 115 -1.18 13.99 -17.68
N ALA A 116 -2.41 13.62 -18.02
CA ALA A 116 -3.57 13.55 -17.15
C ALA A 116 -3.51 12.27 -16.30
N GLU A 117 -2.31 11.83 -15.86
CA GLU A 117 -2.15 10.61 -15.07
C GLU A 117 -2.89 10.71 -13.73
N ASN A 118 -3.10 11.94 -13.23
CA ASN A 118 -3.91 12.20 -12.04
C ASN A 118 -5.33 12.72 -12.34
N GLU A 119 -5.58 13.31 -13.51
CA GLU A 119 -6.88 13.93 -13.82
C GLU A 119 -7.97 12.89 -14.19
N ASN A 120 -7.59 11.65 -14.50
CA ASN A 120 -8.52 10.55 -14.74
C ASN A 120 -8.56 9.50 -13.62
N LEU A 121 -7.83 9.69 -12.51
CA LEU A 121 -7.87 8.73 -11.39
C LEU A 121 -9.12 8.89 -10.51
N PHE A 122 -9.73 10.08 -10.49
CA PHE A 122 -10.97 10.32 -9.75
C PHE A 122 -11.84 11.28 -10.56
N SER A 123 -13.01 10.83 -11.02
CA SER A 123 -14.08 11.77 -11.39
C SER A 123 -14.36 12.69 -10.21
N ASP A 124 -14.54 13.99 -10.44
CA ASP A 124 -14.96 14.93 -9.38
C ASP A 124 -16.29 14.52 -8.72
N GLU A 125 -17.05 13.65 -9.38
CA GLU A 125 -18.20 12.94 -8.83
C GLU A 125 -17.76 11.64 -8.14
N ARG A 126 -17.12 11.76 -6.96
CA ARG A 126 -16.90 10.63 -6.06
C ARG A 126 -18.15 10.38 -5.21
N PRO A 127 -18.52 9.11 -4.93
CA PRO A 127 -19.68 8.80 -4.10
C PRO A 127 -19.48 9.35 -2.69
N VAL A 128 -20.48 10.07 -2.18
CA VAL A 128 -20.50 10.59 -0.81
C VAL A 128 -21.69 10.05 -0.04
N VAL A 129 -21.42 9.41 1.09
CA VAL A 129 -22.44 8.91 2.04
C VAL A 129 -22.36 9.74 3.32
N THR A 130 -23.52 10.07 3.90
CA THR A 130 -23.58 10.76 5.19
C THR A 130 -24.08 9.79 6.26
N THR A 131 -23.31 9.60 7.33
CA THR A 131 -23.66 8.80 8.51
C THR A 131 -23.79 9.72 9.74
N SER A 132 -24.13 9.15 10.90
CA SER A 132 -24.09 9.90 12.17
C SER A 132 -22.67 10.25 12.63
N LEU A 133 -21.64 9.60 12.09
CA LEU A 133 -20.24 9.90 12.39
C LEU A 133 -19.68 11.04 11.51
N GLY A 134 -20.27 11.26 10.33
CA GLY A 134 -19.86 12.33 9.43
C GLY A 134 -20.09 11.98 7.96
N LYS A 135 -19.54 12.81 7.07
CA LYS A 135 -19.55 12.54 5.63
C LYS A 135 -18.38 11.65 5.27
N ILE A 136 -18.62 10.70 4.38
CA ILE A 136 -17.67 9.74 3.87
C ILE A 136 -17.61 9.89 2.35
N ARG A 137 -16.43 10.08 1.79
CA ARG A 137 -16.18 10.05 0.36
C ARG A 137 -15.50 8.74 0.00
N GLY A 138 -16.12 7.97 -0.88
CA GLY A 138 -15.52 6.77 -1.46
C GLY A 138 -14.93 7.04 -2.84
N TYR A 139 -14.73 5.97 -3.59
CA TYR A 139 -14.24 6.02 -4.96
C TYR A 139 -14.86 4.91 -5.81
N ILE A 140 -14.80 5.04 -7.13
CA ILE A 140 -15.41 4.08 -8.07
C ILE A 140 -14.40 2.99 -8.43
N LYS A 141 -14.83 1.73 -8.33
CA LYS A 141 -14.12 0.55 -8.83
C LYS A 141 -14.94 -0.14 -9.93
N THR A 142 -14.31 -1.09 -10.62
CA THR A 142 -14.94 -1.89 -11.67
C THR A 142 -14.98 -3.34 -11.22
N SER A 143 -16.15 -3.98 -11.29
CA SER A 143 -16.35 -5.39 -10.94
C SER A 143 -15.73 -6.32 -11.99
N HIS A 144 -15.84 -7.64 -11.78
CA HIS A 144 -15.29 -8.64 -12.68
C HIS A 144 -15.92 -8.56 -14.09
N ASP A 145 -17.24 -8.41 -14.17
CA ASP A 145 -17.98 -8.30 -15.45
C ASP A 145 -18.08 -6.85 -16.00
N GLY A 146 -17.36 -5.90 -15.40
CA GLY A 146 -17.26 -4.52 -15.92
C GLY A 146 -18.26 -3.51 -15.33
N ARG A 147 -19.08 -3.89 -14.34
CA ARG A 147 -19.99 -2.99 -13.63
C ARG A 147 -19.22 -1.99 -12.77
N LYS A 148 -19.58 -0.71 -12.82
CA LYS A 148 -19.04 0.31 -11.91
C LYS A 148 -19.72 0.23 -10.54
N PHE A 149 -18.95 0.33 -9.47
CA PHE A 149 -19.43 0.22 -8.09
C PHE A 149 -18.66 1.15 -7.15
N SER A 150 -19.27 1.51 -6.02
CA SER A 150 -18.65 2.37 -5.00
C SER A 150 -17.88 1.55 -3.97
N ALA A 151 -16.65 1.97 -3.68
CA ALA A 151 -15.81 1.43 -2.63
C ALA A 151 -15.54 2.49 -1.56
N PHE A 152 -15.65 2.09 -0.29
CA PHE A 152 -15.32 2.88 0.88
C PHE A 152 -14.39 2.05 1.75
N GLU A 153 -13.09 2.31 1.71
CA GLU A 153 -12.07 1.50 2.37
C GLU A 153 -11.38 2.27 3.51
N GLY A 154 -11.12 1.59 4.62
CA GLY A 154 -10.39 2.18 5.75
C GLY A 154 -11.24 3.09 6.66
N LEU A 155 -12.52 2.79 6.86
CA LEU A 155 -13.37 3.56 7.76
C LEU A 155 -13.19 3.12 9.22
N PRO A 156 -12.95 4.02 10.18
CA PRO A 156 -12.81 3.61 11.58
C PRO A 156 -14.18 3.18 12.14
N PHE A 157 -14.26 1.97 12.68
CA PHE A 157 -15.46 1.51 13.39
C PHE A 157 -15.33 1.64 14.92
N ALA A 158 -14.10 1.76 15.42
CA ALA A 158 -13.78 1.91 16.83
C ALA A 158 -12.61 2.90 17.01
N LYS A 159 -12.36 3.34 18.25
CA LYS A 159 -11.15 4.10 18.59
C LYS A 159 -9.90 3.24 18.39
N PRO A 160 -8.76 3.83 17.99
CA PRO A 160 -7.51 3.11 17.83
C PRO A 160 -7.11 2.38 19.14
N PRO A 161 -6.81 1.07 19.11
CA PRO A 161 -6.45 0.30 20.29
C PRO A 161 -4.96 0.49 20.63
N ILE A 162 -4.54 1.74 20.81
CA ILE A 162 -3.15 2.13 21.09
C ILE A 162 -2.99 2.62 22.52
N GLY A 163 -1.76 2.58 23.04
CA GLY A 163 -1.44 3.05 24.38
C GLY A 163 -2.22 2.29 25.46
N SER A 164 -2.98 3.00 26.29
CA SER A 164 -3.80 2.38 27.35
C SER A 164 -4.93 1.49 26.81
N ARG A 165 -5.29 1.63 25.53
CA ARG A 165 -6.37 0.85 24.88
C ARG A 165 -5.92 -0.50 24.33
N ARG A 166 -4.61 -0.76 24.30
CA ARG A 166 -4.00 -1.93 23.63
C ARG A 166 -4.58 -3.26 24.11
N PHE A 167 -4.66 -3.42 25.42
CA PHE A 167 -5.19 -4.62 26.10
C PHE A 167 -6.36 -4.28 27.01
N GLU A 168 -7.10 -3.21 26.68
CA GLU A 168 -8.23 -2.77 27.48
C GLU A 168 -9.26 -3.90 27.63
N VAL A 169 -9.75 -4.07 28.86
CA VAL A 169 -10.64 -5.18 29.24
C VAL A 169 -12.00 -5.04 28.59
N ASP A 170 -12.49 -3.82 28.46
CA ASP A 170 -13.80 -3.53 27.91
C ASP A 170 -13.83 -3.70 26.37
N GLU A 171 -15.05 -3.71 25.83
CA GLU A 171 -15.23 -3.65 24.37
C GLU A 171 -14.59 -2.37 23.82
N PRO A 172 -14.05 -2.39 22.59
CA PRO A 172 -13.44 -1.20 22.01
C PRO A 172 -14.48 -0.10 21.87
N GLU A 173 -14.13 1.10 22.31
CA GLU A 173 -15.01 2.25 22.23
C GLU A 173 -15.35 2.58 20.76
N PRO A 174 -16.60 2.97 20.43
CA PRO A 174 -16.97 3.37 19.08
C PRO A 174 -16.13 4.53 18.55
N ALA A 175 -15.95 4.58 17.23
CA ALA A 175 -15.27 5.69 16.57
C ALA A 175 -15.99 7.02 16.86
N GLU A 176 -15.21 8.09 17.05
CA GLU A 176 -15.75 9.43 17.27
C GLU A 176 -16.25 10.04 15.95
N PRO A 177 -17.30 10.88 16.00
CA PRO A 177 -17.68 11.68 14.85
C PRO A 177 -16.52 12.59 14.40
N TRP A 178 -16.36 12.74 13.09
CA TRP A 178 -15.36 13.65 12.49
C TRP A 178 -16.02 14.87 11.85
N SER A 179 -15.24 15.95 11.78
CA SER A 179 -15.63 17.15 11.02
C SER A 179 -15.17 17.03 9.57
N GLY A 180 -15.93 17.62 8.65
CA GLY A 180 -15.61 17.58 7.22
C GLY A 180 -16.01 16.26 6.55
N VAL A 181 -15.16 15.79 5.63
CA VAL A 181 -15.41 14.60 4.81
C VAL A 181 -14.22 13.64 4.99
N TRP A 182 -14.48 12.42 5.44
CA TRP A 182 -13.48 11.36 5.52
C TRP A 182 -13.24 10.77 4.13
N ASP A 183 -12.00 10.74 3.66
CA ASP A 183 -11.64 10.12 2.38
C ASP A 183 -11.34 8.63 2.61
N ALA A 184 -12.28 7.77 2.21
CA ALA A 184 -12.26 6.32 2.44
C ALA A 184 -11.57 5.60 1.27
N ASN A 185 -10.28 5.87 1.10
CA ASN A 185 -9.43 5.34 0.04
C ASN A 185 -8.11 4.73 0.56
N ASN A 186 -8.03 4.44 1.86
CA ASN A 186 -6.81 3.98 2.51
C ASN A 186 -7.02 2.61 3.17
N PRO A 187 -6.77 1.50 2.46
CA PRO A 187 -6.88 0.17 3.03
C PRO A 187 -5.83 -0.06 4.12
N THR A 188 -6.22 -0.70 5.22
CA THR A 188 -5.33 -0.95 6.37
C THR A 188 -5.24 -2.44 6.71
N ALA A 189 -4.22 -2.82 7.47
CA ALA A 189 -4.08 -4.13 8.09
C ALA A 189 -3.62 -3.99 9.53
N CYS A 190 -4.01 -4.93 10.40
CA CYS A 190 -3.52 -4.98 11.77
C CYS A 190 -2.08 -5.46 11.84
N ALA A 191 -1.37 -4.98 12.86
CA ALA A 191 -0.01 -5.39 13.18
C ALA A 191 0.10 -6.93 13.25
N GLN A 192 0.91 -7.49 12.36
CA GLN A 192 1.11 -8.93 12.19
C GLN A 192 2.51 -9.22 11.64
N THR A 193 2.94 -10.47 11.76
CA THR A 193 4.17 -10.96 11.14
C THR A 193 3.87 -11.44 9.72
N GLY A 194 4.70 -11.07 8.74
CA GLY A 194 4.53 -11.53 7.36
C GLY A 194 4.50 -13.06 7.22
N LEU A 195 3.61 -13.56 6.37
CA LEU A 195 3.41 -14.99 6.11
C LEU A 195 4.58 -15.66 5.37
N MET A 196 5.41 -14.89 4.65
CA MET A 196 6.33 -15.41 3.63
C MET A 196 7.82 -15.19 3.90
N GLU A 197 8.22 -14.67 5.06
CA GLU A 197 9.64 -14.48 5.36
C GLU A 197 10.18 -15.69 6.16
N ILE A 198 10.71 -16.65 5.42
CA ILE A 198 11.37 -17.88 5.91
C ILE A 198 12.76 -17.55 6.55
N ASN A 199 13.19 -16.29 6.56
CA ASN A 199 14.43 -15.87 7.21
C ASN A 199 14.13 -15.24 8.58
N VAL A 200 14.41 -16.01 9.63
CA VAL A 200 14.23 -15.66 11.07
C VAL A 200 14.91 -14.33 11.47
N THR A 201 15.79 -13.78 10.64
CA THR A 201 16.53 -12.54 10.91
C THR A 201 15.83 -11.27 10.41
N GLN A 202 14.79 -11.36 9.58
CA GLN A 202 14.00 -10.22 9.13
C GLN A 202 12.53 -10.62 9.13
N VAL A 203 11.84 -10.31 10.23
CA VAL A 203 10.37 -10.34 10.28
C VAL A 203 9.92 -8.93 9.91
N ALA A 204 9.45 -8.75 8.67
CA ALA A 204 8.73 -7.55 8.27
C ALA A 204 7.45 -7.46 9.10
N LYS A 205 7.40 -6.46 9.97
CA LYS A 205 6.14 -6.05 10.61
C LYS A 205 5.25 -5.50 9.51
N LEU A 206 4.09 -6.13 9.33
CA LEU A 206 3.05 -5.66 8.42
C LEU A 206 1.91 -5.08 9.26
N GLY A 207 1.36 -3.94 8.81
CA GLY A 207 0.22 -3.29 9.47
C GLY A 207 0.59 -2.44 10.69
N ASP A 208 -0.45 -1.88 11.31
CA ASP A 208 -0.37 -0.97 12.46
C ASP A 208 -1.29 -1.44 13.60
N GLU A 209 -1.12 -0.94 14.82
CA GLU A 209 -2.09 -1.13 15.91
C GLU A 209 -3.37 -0.32 15.64
N ASP A 210 -3.25 0.84 14.98
CA ASP A 210 -4.40 1.60 14.49
C ASP A 210 -5.00 0.93 13.24
N CYS A 211 -5.77 -0.13 13.48
CA CYS A 211 -6.24 -1.00 12.41
C CYS A 211 -7.72 -1.36 12.44
N LEU A 212 -8.49 -0.85 13.42
CA LEU A 212 -9.92 -1.16 13.59
C LEU A 212 -10.78 -0.43 12.55
N HIS A 213 -10.57 -0.83 11.30
CA HIS A 213 -11.18 -0.26 10.11
C HIS A 213 -12.08 -1.27 9.40
N ILE A 214 -13.12 -0.74 8.75
CA ILE A 214 -14.12 -1.46 7.97
C ILE A 214 -14.13 -0.93 6.53
N ASN A 215 -14.42 -1.82 5.60
CA ASN A 215 -14.58 -1.51 4.18
C ASN A 215 -16.00 -1.87 3.75
N VAL A 216 -16.63 -0.99 2.97
CA VAL A 216 -17.98 -1.17 2.45
C VAL A 216 -17.94 -1.04 0.93
N PHE A 217 -18.50 -2.02 0.25
CA PHE A 217 -18.61 -2.06 -1.20
C PHE A 217 -20.09 -2.12 -1.60
N VAL A 218 -20.51 -1.15 -2.42
CA VAL A 218 -21.90 -0.97 -2.83
C VAL A 218 -21.99 -1.10 -4.35
N PRO A 219 -22.87 -1.97 -4.90
CA PRO A 219 -22.98 -2.23 -6.34
C PRO A 219 -23.74 -1.11 -7.09
N ARG A 220 -23.42 0.15 -6.77
CA ARG A 220 -23.98 1.39 -7.31
C ARG A 220 -22.87 2.42 -7.40
N GLU A 221 -22.87 3.25 -8.44
CA GLU A 221 -21.96 4.41 -8.52
C GLU A 221 -22.36 5.52 -7.54
N ASN A 222 -23.66 5.65 -7.26
CA ASN A 222 -24.22 6.63 -6.32
C ASN A 222 -25.14 5.92 -5.33
N PRO A 223 -24.62 5.45 -4.18
CA PRO A 223 -25.41 4.75 -3.17
C PRO A 223 -26.57 5.59 -2.65
N ASN A 224 -27.77 5.00 -2.58
CA ASN A 224 -28.96 5.66 -2.04
C ASN A 224 -29.56 4.83 -0.90
N SER A 225 -29.91 5.46 0.22
CA SER A 225 -30.55 4.79 1.37
C SER A 225 -31.85 4.05 1.03
N GLN A 226 -32.47 4.33 -0.11
CA GLN A 226 -33.67 3.65 -0.60
C GLN A 226 -33.40 2.35 -1.39
N ASP A 227 -32.15 2.02 -1.73
CA ASP A 227 -31.81 0.84 -2.54
C ASP A 227 -32.17 -0.49 -1.85
N LYS A 228 -32.18 -0.51 -0.51
CA LYS A 228 -32.58 -1.65 0.36
C LYS A 228 -31.93 -2.99 -0.03
N LEU A 229 -30.63 -2.98 -0.27
CA LEU A 229 -29.84 -4.15 -0.64
C LEU A 229 -29.57 -5.08 0.56
N ASP A 230 -29.42 -6.37 0.30
CA ASP A 230 -28.93 -7.34 1.29
C ASP A 230 -27.44 -7.10 1.58
N VAL A 231 -26.99 -7.47 2.79
CA VAL A 231 -25.60 -7.28 3.26
C VAL A 231 -24.92 -8.62 3.47
N ILE A 232 -23.74 -8.79 2.88
CA ILE A 232 -22.82 -9.88 3.18
C ILE A 232 -21.66 -9.30 3.99
N VAL A 233 -21.42 -9.87 5.16
CA VAL A 233 -20.28 -9.52 6.02
C VAL A 233 -19.28 -10.66 6.00
N HIS A 234 -18.02 -10.37 5.70
CA HIS A 234 -16.92 -11.32 5.72
C HIS A 234 -15.91 -10.98 6.81
N ILE A 235 -15.65 -11.96 7.67
CA ILE A 235 -14.59 -11.93 8.68
C ILE A 235 -13.45 -12.75 8.11
N HIS A 236 -12.29 -12.11 7.90
CA HIS A 236 -11.16 -12.80 7.27
C HIS A 236 -10.58 -13.89 8.19
N GLY A 237 -9.99 -14.92 7.58
CA GLY A 237 -9.24 -15.95 8.30
C GLY A 237 -7.78 -15.53 8.59
N GLY A 238 -6.96 -16.52 8.92
CA GLY A 238 -5.52 -16.33 9.22
C GLY A 238 -5.12 -16.74 10.63
N ALA A 239 -5.81 -17.76 11.18
CA ALA A 239 -5.54 -18.38 12.48
C ALA A 239 -5.44 -17.39 13.65
N TYR A 240 -6.17 -16.26 13.57
CA TYR A 240 -6.09 -15.16 14.52
C TYR A 240 -4.71 -14.48 14.63
N MET A 241 -3.75 -14.80 13.76
CA MET A 241 -2.36 -14.34 13.81
C MET A 241 -2.00 -13.37 12.69
N TYR A 242 -2.67 -13.48 11.54
CA TYR A 242 -2.41 -12.70 10.34
C TYR A 242 -3.71 -12.56 9.52
N GLY A 243 -3.67 -11.77 8.43
CA GLY A 243 -4.80 -11.47 7.58
C GLY A 243 -5.21 -10.00 7.61
N SER A 244 -6.10 -9.63 6.69
CA SER A 244 -6.80 -8.33 6.71
C SER A 244 -8.13 -8.46 5.97
N GLY A 245 -9.03 -7.49 6.15
CA GLY A 245 -10.34 -7.47 5.50
C GLY A 245 -10.28 -7.50 3.96
N LEU A 246 -9.17 -7.08 3.37
CA LEU A 246 -8.96 -7.11 1.91
C LEU A 246 -7.98 -8.20 1.45
N MET A 247 -7.31 -8.88 2.37
CA MET A 247 -6.40 -9.97 2.04
C MET A 247 -7.21 -11.17 1.51
N PHE A 248 -6.91 -11.61 0.29
CA PHE A 248 -7.61 -12.69 -0.42
C PHE A 248 -9.14 -12.53 -0.50
N THR A 249 -9.64 -11.30 -0.31
CA THR A 249 -11.08 -11.01 -0.29
C THR A 249 -11.44 -9.91 -1.30
N PRO A 250 -11.13 -10.10 -2.60
CA PRO A 250 -11.44 -9.12 -3.63
C PRO A 250 -12.97 -8.92 -3.77
N PRO A 251 -13.48 -7.68 -3.72
CA PRO A 251 -14.92 -7.42 -3.85
C PRO A 251 -15.46 -7.63 -5.27
N GLU A 252 -14.58 -7.64 -6.29
CA GLU A 252 -14.94 -7.44 -7.69
C GLU A 252 -15.96 -8.46 -8.21
N ILE A 253 -15.90 -9.72 -7.78
CA ILE A 253 -16.86 -10.76 -8.20
C ILE A 253 -18.23 -10.57 -7.53
N LEU A 254 -18.26 -10.19 -6.24
CA LEU A 254 -19.53 -9.97 -5.54
C LEU A 254 -20.24 -8.71 -6.03
N MET A 255 -19.49 -7.72 -6.51
CA MET A 255 -20.04 -6.46 -7.04
C MET A 255 -20.76 -6.61 -8.39
N ASP A 256 -20.68 -7.78 -9.03
CA ASP A 256 -21.56 -8.18 -10.14
C ASP A 256 -22.97 -8.61 -9.69
N ARG A 257 -23.26 -8.54 -8.39
CA ARG A 257 -24.57 -8.86 -7.79
C ARG A 257 -25.09 -7.68 -6.98
N ASP A 258 -26.40 -7.61 -6.81
CA ASP A 258 -27.06 -6.54 -6.05
C ASP A 258 -27.02 -6.82 -4.54
N VAL A 259 -25.81 -6.90 -4.00
CA VAL A 259 -25.54 -7.08 -2.56
C VAL A 259 -24.47 -6.08 -2.09
N VAL A 260 -24.63 -5.55 -0.89
CA VAL A 260 -23.58 -4.77 -0.23
C VAL A 260 -22.61 -5.74 0.43
N PHE A 261 -21.32 -5.57 0.17
CA PHE A 261 -20.28 -6.43 0.72
C PHE A 261 -19.45 -5.65 1.73
N VAL A 262 -19.27 -6.21 2.93
CA VAL A 262 -18.57 -5.58 4.03
C VAL A 262 -17.46 -6.49 4.51
N THR A 263 -16.26 -5.92 4.67
CA THR A 263 -15.10 -6.58 5.26
C THR A 263 -14.51 -5.69 6.33
N PHE A 264 -13.83 -6.22 7.32
CA PHE A 264 -13.19 -5.40 8.35
C PHE A 264 -11.99 -6.12 8.95
N ASN A 265 -11.17 -5.34 9.67
CA ASN A 265 -10.05 -5.86 10.43
C ASN A 265 -10.43 -6.01 11.91
N TYR A 266 -9.78 -6.95 12.59
CA TYR A 266 -9.84 -7.11 14.04
C TYR A 266 -8.42 -7.38 14.56
N ARG A 267 -8.13 -7.07 15.84
CA ARG A 267 -6.77 -7.27 16.38
C ARG A 267 -6.33 -8.73 16.27
N LEU A 268 -5.05 -8.93 15.98
CA LEU A 268 -4.44 -10.24 15.70
C LEU A 268 -3.32 -10.54 16.71
N GLY A 269 -2.92 -11.82 16.76
CA GLY A 269 -1.85 -12.34 17.58
C GLY A 269 -1.97 -11.92 19.03
N ILE A 270 -0.83 -11.55 19.63
CA ILE A 270 -0.78 -11.10 21.02
C ILE A 270 -1.69 -9.88 21.27
N LEU A 271 -1.83 -8.98 20.31
CA LEU A 271 -2.64 -7.77 20.47
C LEU A 271 -4.15 -8.07 20.53
N GLY A 272 -4.61 -9.13 19.88
CA GLY A 272 -6.02 -9.53 19.88
C GLY A 272 -6.36 -10.60 20.91
N PHE A 273 -5.40 -11.44 21.31
CA PHE A 273 -5.71 -12.71 21.98
C PHE A 273 -4.80 -13.03 23.17
N LEU A 274 -4.00 -12.08 23.64
CA LEU A 274 -3.31 -12.23 24.93
C LEU A 274 -4.36 -12.43 26.04
N SER A 275 -4.11 -13.41 26.91
CA SER A 275 -4.85 -13.56 28.16
C SER A 275 -3.86 -13.83 29.30
N THR A 276 -4.12 -13.21 30.45
CA THR A 276 -3.42 -13.47 31.71
C THR A 276 -4.18 -14.46 32.60
N GLU A 277 -5.30 -15.01 32.12
CA GLU A 277 -6.20 -15.90 32.86
C GLU A 277 -6.73 -15.27 34.16
N ASP A 278 -6.76 -13.94 34.23
CA ASP A 278 -7.31 -13.12 35.30
C ASP A 278 -8.11 -11.93 34.74
N ASP A 279 -8.60 -11.05 35.62
CA ASP A 279 -9.41 -9.90 35.24
C ASP A 279 -8.60 -8.73 34.66
N VAL A 280 -7.26 -8.81 34.64
CA VAL A 280 -6.40 -7.72 34.13
C VAL A 280 -6.36 -7.73 32.61
N VAL A 281 -6.19 -8.91 32.00
CA VAL A 281 -6.31 -9.13 30.55
C VAL A 281 -7.04 -10.46 30.34
N PRO A 282 -8.39 -10.49 30.37
CA PRO A 282 -9.13 -11.74 30.24
C PRO A 282 -9.03 -12.35 28.84
N GLY A 283 -8.64 -11.55 27.85
CA GLY A 283 -8.42 -11.96 26.46
C GLY A 283 -9.62 -11.73 25.54
N ASN A 284 -9.57 -12.36 24.36
CA ASN A 284 -10.57 -12.27 23.29
C ASN A 284 -10.85 -10.84 22.79
N ASN A 285 -9.87 -9.94 22.89
CA ASN A 285 -9.97 -8.58 22.36
C ASN A 285 -10.30 -8.54 20.87
N GLY A 286 -9.71 -9.42 20.05
CA GLY A 286 -10.05 -9.56 18.64
C GLY A 286 -11.50 -9.97 18.38
N LEU A 287 -12.11 -10.77 19.26
CA LEU A 287 -13.53 -11.11 19.16
C LEU A 287 -14.44 -9.95 19.58
N LYS A 288 -14.03 -9.17 20.58
CA LYS A 288 -14.72 -7.92 20.96
C LYS A 288 -14.70 -6.90 19.82
N ASP A 289 -13.60 -6.82 19.09
CA ASP A 289 -13.49 -5.99 17.89
C ASP A 289 -14.49 -6.43 16.81
N GLN A 290 -14.65 -7.73 16.57
CA GLN A 290 -15.66 -8.26 15.63
C GLN A 290 -17.08 -7.89 16.06
N VAL A 291 -17.40 -8.00 17.35
CA VAL A 291 -18.72 -7.58 17.88
C VAL A 291 -18.95 -6.09 17.65
N MET A 292 -17.94 -5.25 17.89
CA MET A 292 -18.05 -3.80 17.67
C MET A 292 -18.23 -3.47 16.18
N ALA A 293 -17.52 -4.14 15.27
CA ALA A 293 -17.71 -3.98 13.83
C ALA A 293 -19.13 -4.36 13.40
N LEU A 294 -19.69 -5.46 13.92
CA LEU A 294 -21.06 -5.87 13.62
C LEU A 294 -22.10 -4.86 14.12
N ARG A 295 -21.87 -4.23 15.28
CA ARG A 295 -22.72 -3.13 15.78
C ARG A 295 -22.60 -1.88 14.92
N TRP A 296 -21.39 -1.54 14.47
CA TRP A 296 -21.18 -0.45 13.51
C TRP A 296 -21.98 -0.69 12.22
N ILE A 297 -21.94 -1.91 11.68
CA ILE A 297 -22.71 -2.28 10.49
C ILE A 297 -24.21 -2.10 10.74
N GLN A 298 -24.72 -2.60 11.86
CA GLN A 298 -26.13 -2.44 12.22
C GLN A 298 -26.57 -0.97 12.25
N ASN A 299 -25.73 -0.09 12.77
CA ASN A 299 -26.06 1.32 12.97
C ASN A 299 -25.90 2.20 11.71
N HIS A 300 -25.03 1.80 10.76
CA HIS A 300 -24.61 2.70 9.68
C HIS A 300 -24.84 2.15 8.27
N ILE A 301 -25.04 0.84 8.07
CA ILE A 301 -25.11 0.28 6.71
C ILE A 301 -26.34 0.75 5.92
N ALA A 302 -27.39 1.20 6.61
CA ALA A 302 -28.56 1.83 6.00
C ALA A 302 -28.21 3.10 5.20
N ASN A 303 -27.18 3.84 5.62
CA ASN A 303 -26.71 5.02 4.90
C ASN A 303 -26.09 4.65 3.53
N PHE A 304 -25.62 3.41 3.38
CA PHE A 304 -25.03 2.88 2.15
C PHE A 304 -26.06 2.18 1.24
N GLY A 305 -27.35 2.29 1.55
CA GLY A 305 -28.42 1.68 0.75
C GLY A 305 -28.70 0.22 1.06
N ALA A 306 -28.22 -0.30 2.19
CA ALA A 306 -28.46 -1.68 2.60
C ALA A 306 -29.44 -1.77 3.77
N PHE A 307 -30.05 -2.94 3.97
CA PHE A 307 -30.93 -3.18 5.13
C PHE A 307 -30.41 -4.36 5.96
N THR A 308 -30.41 -4.19 7.29
CA THR A 308 -30.17 -5.29 8.22
C THR A 308 -31.52 -5.73 8.79
N SER A 309 -31.95 -6.95 8.52
CA SER A 309 -33.17 -7.52 9.13
C SER A 309 -32.99 -7.91 10.60
N ILE A 310 -31.91 -7.44 11.25
CA ILE A 310 -31.54 -7.76 12.63
C ILE A 310 -32.33 -6.86 13.59
N THR A 311 -33.65 -6.99 13.55
CA THR A 311 -34.55 -6.57 14.63
C THR A 311 -35.26 -7.82 15.17
N SER A 312 -34.52 -8.88 15.49
CA SER A 312 -35.02 -10.03 16.28
C SER A 312 -33.87 -11.02 16.59
N PRO A 313 -33.83 -11.71 17.75
CA PRO A 313 -32.81 -12.71 18.10
C PRO A 313 -32.83 -13.99 17.25
N ARG A 314 -33.52 -13.98 16.10
CA ARG A 314 -33.63 -15.13 15.19
C ARG A 314 -33.16 -14.69 13.82
N CYS A 315 -31.91 -14.98 13.54
CA CYS A 315 -31.26 -14.84 12.25
C CYS A 315 -32.02 -15.66 11.18
N PRO A 316 -32.61 -15.05 10.14
CA PRO A 316 -33.08 -15.76 8.98
C PRO A 316 -32.32 -15.24 7.75
N LYS A 317 -31.23 -15.95 7.43
CA LYS A 317 -30.45 -15.92 6.18
C LYS A 317 -29.24 -14.98 6.15
N ALA A 318 -28.08 -15.64 5.94
CA ALA A 318 -26.77 -15.12 5.50
C ALA A 318 -25.87 -14.41 6.54
N CYS A 319 -25.58 -15.05 7.68
CA CYS A 319 -24.28 -14.86 8.34
C CYS A 319 -23.37 -16.04 7.93
N SER A 320 -22.51 -15.84 6.93
CA SER A 320 -21.40 -16.78 6.68
C SER A 320 -20.27 -16.44 7.66
N ILE A 321 -20.27 -17.09 8.83
CA ILE A 321 -19.10 -17.14 9.70
C ILE A 321 -18.18 -18.20 9.09
N ALA A 322 -17.19 -17.77 8.31
CA ALA A 322 -16.14 -18.67 7.85
C ALA A 322 -15.04 -18.78 8.92
N ASP A 323 -15.36 -19.48 10.01
CA ASP A 323 -14.33 -20.04 10.89
C ASP A 323 -13.86 -21.35 10.24
N SER A 324 -12.68 -21.35 9.63
CA SER A 324 -12.04 -22.60 9.24
C SER A 324 -10.85 -22.90 10.16
N PRO A 325 -11.06 -23.79 11.15
CA PRO A 325 -10.03 -24.72 11.59
C PRO A 325 -10.57 -26.13 11.39
N LYS A 326 -10.33 -26.73 10.21
CA LYS A 326 -10.30 -28.19 10.12
C LYS A 326 -8.85 -28.64 10.30
N VAL A 327 -8.42 -28.73 11.54
CA VAL A 327 -7.41 -29.70 11.96
C VAL A 327 -8.20 -30.78 12.72
N VAL A 328 -7.95 -32.04 12.33
CA VAL A 328 -8.66 -33.26 12.78
C VAL A 328 -8.76 -33.34 14.30
#